data_AF-A0A958J6J4-F1
#
_entry.id   AF-A0A958J6J4-F1
#
_cell.length_a   1.000
_cell.length_b   1.000
_cell.length_c   1.000
_cell.angle_alpha   90.00
_cell.angle_beta   90.00
_cell.angle_gamma   90.00
#
_symmetry.space_group_name_H-M   'P 1'
#
loop_
_entity.id
_entity.type
_entity.pdbx_description
1 polymer ?
#
loop_
_entity_poly.entity_id
_entity_poly.type
_entity_poly.pdbx_seq_one_letter_code
_entity_poly.pdbx_strand_id
1 'polypeptide(L)'
;MAQLLDYLSEKYQQETVDEVNRRLVELSSLFEISQLLNESLELSRVLNNVLLIPMGRLMIPRCAIILRLKDQYKVVMSKGLAPALKDR
;
A
#
# COMPACT_ATOMS: atom_id res chain seq x y z
N MET A 1 -9.62 28.91 -31.56
CA MET A 1 -10.63 28.24 -30.71
C MET A 1 -10.62 26.71 -30.85
N ALA A 2 -10.56 26.16 -32.07
CA ALA A 2 -10.43 24.71 -32.30
C ALA A 2 -9.22 24.07 -31.59
N GLN A 3 -8.02 24.66 -31.72
CA GLN A 3 -6.80 24.16 -31.08
C GLN A 3 -6.86 24.06 -29.55
N LEU A 4 -7.62 24.95 -28.89
CA LEU A 4 -7.79 24.89 -27.44
C LEU A 4 -8.71 23.74 -27.04
N LEU A 5 -9.75 23.47 -27.82
CA LEU A 5 -10.65 22.34 -27.59
C LEU A 5 -9.93 21.01 -27.82
N ASP A 6 -9.10 20.92 -28.86
CA ASP A 6 -8.29 19.72 -29.12
C ASP A 6 -7.28 19.48 -27.98
N TYR A 7 -6.58 20.53 -27.54
CA TYR A 7 -5.66 20.46 -26.39
C TYR A 7 -6.35 20.03 -25.09
N LEU A 8 -7.53 20.59 -24.79
CA LEU A 8 -8.30 20.22 -23.59
C LEU A 8 -8.84 18.79 -23.68
N SER A 9 -9.23 18.34 -24.88
CA SER A 9 -9.68 16.97 -25.13
C SER A 9 -8.55 15.96 -24.90
N GLU A 10 -7.37 16.21 -25.47
CA GLU A 10 -6.18 15.37 -25.26
C GLU A 10 -5.77 15.34 -23.78
N LYS A 11 -5.72 16.51 -23.14
CA LYS A 11 -5.35 16.62 -21.72
C LYS A 11 -6.34 15.87 -20.81
N TYR A 12 -7.64 16.00 -21.06
CA TYR A 12 -8.68 15.32 -20.27
C TYR A 12 -8.63 13.80 -20.45
N GLN A 13 -8.38 13.32 -21.66
CA GLN A 13 -8.16 11.89 -21.92
C GLN A 13 -6.94 11.37 -21.16
N GLN A 14 -5.84 12.13 -21.16
CA GLN A 14 -4.62 11.74 -20.48
C GLN A 14 -4.79 11.69 -18.95
N GLU A 15 -5.43 12.71 -18.35
CA GLU A 15 -5.77 12.71 -16.92
C GLU A 15 -6.68 11.53 -16.54
N THR A 16 -7.65 11.18 -17.39
CA THR A 16 -8.53 10.03 -17.17
C THR A 16 -7.76 8.70 -17.22
N VAL A 17 -6.84 8.54 -18.18
CA VAL A 17 -5.99 7.34 -18.30
C VAL A 17 -5.08 7.18 -17.08
N ASP A 18 -4.49 8.27 -16.61
CA ASP A 18 -3.65 8.25 -15.40
C ASP A 18 -4.45 7.88 -14.15
N GLU A 19 -5.67 8.40 -14.01
CA GLU A 19 -6.56 8.04 -12.90
C GLU A 19 -6.94 6.55 -12.94
N VAL A 20 -7.29 6.02 -14.11
CA VAL A 20 -7.62 4.59 -14.29
C VAL A 20 -6.41 3.71 -13.96
N ASN A 21 -5.21 4.06 -14.45
CA ASN A 21 -3.98 3.33 -14.15
C ASN A 21 -3.68 3.33 -12.66
N ARG A 22 -3.85 4.47 -11.99
CA ARG A 22 -3.68 4.56 -10.54
C ARG A 22 -4.65 3.66 -9.81
N ARG A 23 -5.94 3.70 -10.15
CA ARG A 23 -6.96 2.82 -9.54
C ARG A 23 -6.67 1.35 -9.81
N LEU A 24 -6.17 1.00 -10.99
CA LEU A 24 -5.76 -0.37 -11.33
C LEU A 24 -4.61 -0.85 -10.43
N VAL A 25 -3.60 -0.01 -10.19
CA VAL A 25 -2.48 -0.33 -9.27
C VAL A 25 -2.96 -0.49 -7.82
N GLU A 26 -3.88 0.37 -7.37
CA GLU A 26 -4.48 0.26 -6.03
C GLU A 26 -5.27 -1.05 -5.87
N LEU A 27 -6.11 -1.39 -6.85
CA LEU A 27 -6.91 -2.63 -6.86
C LEU A 27 -6.04 -3.89 -6.96
N SER A 28 -5.03 -3.90 -7.82
CA SER A 28 -4.12 -5.06 -7.93
C SER A 28 -3.32 -5.28 -6.65
N SER A 29 -2.88 -4.20 -6.00
CA SER A 29 -2.18 -4.28 -4.72
C SER A 29 -3.07 -4.86 -3.61
N LEU A 30 -4.35 -4.45 -3.56
CA LEU A 30 -5.31 -5.02 -2.62
C LEU A 30 -5.57 -6.50 -2.87
N PHE A 31 -5.67 -6.90 -4.14
CA PHE A 31 -5.84 -8.29 -4.52
C PHE A 31 -4.63 -9.15 -4.13
N GLU A 32 -3.42 -8.69 -4.42
CA GLU A 32 -2.16 -9.35 -4.02
C GLU A 32 -2.08 -9.52 -2.49
N ILE A 33 -2.44 -8.49 -1.72
CA ILE A 33 -2.50 -8.58 -0.26
C ILE A 33 -3.49 -9.67 0.16
N SER A 34 -4.71 -9.65 -0.36
CA SER A 34 -5.75 -10.64 -0.02
C SER A 34 -5.29 -12.07 -0.30
N GLN A 35 -4.65 -12.30 -1.45
CA GLN A 35 -4.13 -13.62 -1.81
C GLN A 35 -3.02 -14.06 -0.84
N LEU A 36 -2.08 -13.17 -0.51
CA LEU A 36 -1.00 -13.46 0.44
C LEU A 36 -1.48 -13.73 1.87
N LEU A 37 -2.51 -12.99 2.33
CA LEU A 37 -3.15 -13.25 3.63
C LEU A 37 -3.75 -14.67 3.68
N ASN A 38 -4.28 -15.16 2.55
CA ASN A 38 -4.97 -16.44 2.45
C ASN A 38 -4.05 -17.64 2.14
N GLU A 39 -2.90 -17.43 1.49
CA GLU A 39 -1.98 -18.50 1.09
C GLU A 39 -0.93 -18.86 2.16
N SER A 40 -0.62 -17.95 3.09
CA SER A 40 0.47 -18.14 4.04
C SER A 40 -0.02 -18.54 5.44
N LEU A 41 0.30 -19.77 5.85
CA LEU A 41 0.09 -20.25 7.23
C LEU A 41 1.06 -19.66 8.26
N GLU A 42 2.04 -18.85 7.82
CA GLU A 42 3.05 -18.25 8.69
C GLU A 42 2.77 -16.76 8.86
N LEU A 43 2.17 -16.39 9.99
CA LEU A 43 1.79 -15.01 10.33
C LEU A 43 2.95 -14.02 10.12
N SER A 44 4.19 -14.41 10.39
CA SER A 44 5.39 -13.58 10.18
C SER A 44 5.54 -13.14 8.72
N ARG A 45 5.33 -14.04 7.75
CA ARG A 45 5.45 -13.79 6.30
C ARG A 45 4.32 -12.89 5.83
N VAL A 46 3.10 -13.19 6.27
CA VAL A 46 1.91 -12.36 6.03
C VAL A 46 2.16 -10.91 6.44
N LEU A 47 2.56 -10.69 7.70
CA LEU A 47 2.77 -9.34 8.23
C LEU A 47 3.93 -8.63 7.52
N ASN A 48 5.00 -9.34 7.15
CA ASN A 48 6.11 -8.74 6.42
C ASN A 48 5.71 -8.27 5.02
N ASN A 49 4.90 -9.05 4.30
CA ASN A 49 4.42 -8.65 2.98
C ASN A 49 3.43 -7.49 3.05
N VAL A 50 2.50 -7.52 4.01
CA VAL A 50 1.57 -6.42 4.29
C VAL A 50 2.31 -5.12 4.59
N LEU A 51 3.50 -5.19 5.20
CA LEU A 51 4.33 -4.02 5.48
C LEU A 51 5.10 -3.56 4.23
N LEU A 52 5.68 -4.49 3.47
CA LEU A 52 6.52 -4.18 2.31
C LEU A 52 5.74 -3.65 1.10
N ILE A 53 4.52 -4.14 0.86
CA ILE A 53 3.70 -3.72 -0.29
C ILE A 53 3.41 -2.20 -0.26
N PRO A 54 2.89 -1.61 0.82
CA PRO A 54 2.72 -0.17 0.94
C PRO A 54 4.05 0.60 0.87
N MET A 55 5.13 0.07 1.46
CA MET A 55 6.43 0.75 1.38
C MET A 55 6.95 0.85 -0.05
N GLY A 56 6.86 -0.23 -0.83
CA GLY A 56 7.39 -0.29 -2.19
C GLY A 56 6.48 0.33 -3.24
N ARG A 57 5.16 0.11 -3.14
CA ARG A 57 4.17 0.56 -4.15
C ARG A 57 3.69 1.99 -3.90
N LEU A 58 3.53 2.37 -2.63
CA LEU A 58 2.98 3.69 -2.24
C LEU A 58 4.07 4.63 -1.73
N MET A 59 5.35 4.22 -1.78
CA MET A 59 6.51 4.99 -1.31
C MET A 59 6.37 5.46 0.14
N ILE A 60 5.73 4.66 1.00
CA ILE A 60 5.59 4.98 2.42
C ILE A 60 6.89 4.58 3.14
N PRO A 61 7.70 5.52 3.65
CA PRO A 61 9.04 5.21 4.13
C PRO A 61 9.08 4.54 5.51
N ARG A 62 7.96 4.57 6.25
CA ARG A 62 7.90 4.10 7.65
C ARG A 62 6.56 3.42 7.90
N CYS A 63 6.61 2.18 8.36
CA CYS A 63 5.42 1.38 8.65
C CYS A 63 5.61 0.58 9.94
N ALA A 64 4.52 0.38 10.66
CA ALA A 64 4.42 -0.54 11.79
C ALA A 64 3.12 -1.33 11.72
N ILE A 65 3.18 -2.56 12.21
CA ILE A 65 2.00 -3.40 12.44
C ILE A 65 1.89 -3.62 13.94
N ILE A 66 0.72 -3.30 14.46
CA ILE A 66 0.37 -3.43 15.87
C ILE A 66 -0.72 -4.49 15.96
N LEU A 67 -0.49 -5.53 16.74
CA LEU A 67 -1.50 -6.54 17.03
C LEU A 67 -1.96 -6.41 18.47
N ARG A 68 -3.25 -6.63 18.68
CA ARG A 68 -3.80 -6.82 20.02
C ARG A 68 -3.57 -8.27 20.44
N LEU A 69 -2.74 -8.48 21.45
CA LEU A 69 -2.58 -9.77 22.11
C LEU A 69 -3.20 -9.69 23.50
N LYS A 70 -4.32 -10.40 23.69
CA LYS A 70 -5.17 -10.29 24.88
C LYS A 70 -5.65 -8.83 25.06
N ASP A 71 -5.13 -8.13 26.06
CA ASP A 71 -5.47 -6.74 26.38
C ASP A 71 -4.32 -5.75 26.22
N GLN A 72 -3.26 -6.16 25.51
CA GLN A 72 -2.13 -5.30 25.20
C GLN A 72 -1.97 -5.17 23.69
N TYR A 73 -1.67 -3.95 23.25
CA TYR A 73 -1.23 -3.70 21.88
C TYR A 73 0.28 -3.84 21.85
N LYS A 74 0.78 -4.71 20.99
CA LYS A 74 2.22 -4.89 20.80
C LYS A 74 2.59 -4.59 19.37
N VAL A 75 3.66 -3.82 19.18
CA VAL A 75 4.29 -3.69 17.86
C VAL A 75 4.92 -5.04 17.51
N VAL A 76 4.34 -5.73 16.52
CA VAL A 76 4.84 -7.05 16.10
C VAL A 76 5.82 -6.95 14.94
N MET A 77 5.78 -5.85 14.18
CA MET A 77 6.72 -5.59 13.10
C MET A 77 6.81 -4.10 12.80
N SER A 78 8.01 -3.61 12.49
CA SER A 78 8.23 -2.24 12.04
C SER A 78 9.41 -2.16 11.05
N LYS A 79 9.31 -1.24 10.09
CA LYS A 79 10.42 -0.87 9.19
C LYS A 79 10.46 0.65 9.01
N GLY A 80 11.67 1.21 8.90
CA GLY A 80 11.88 2.65 8.80
C GLY A 80 11.63 3.43 10.10
N LEU A 81 11.34 2.74 11.20
CA LEU A 81 11.14 3.32 12.53
C LEU A 81 12.35 3.05 13.44
N ALA A 82 12.61 3.99 14.36
CA ALA A 82 13.71 3.86 15.31
C ALA A 82 13.53 2.62 16.23
N PRO A 83 14.62 1.98 16.68
CA PRO A 83 14.56 0.74 17.47
C PRO A 83 13.74 0.86 18.76
N ALA A 84 13.62 2.06 19.34
CA ALA A 84 12.92 2.34 20.59
C ALA A 84 11.41 1.99 20.59
N LEU A 85 10.83 1.72 19.43
CA LEU A 85 9.41 1.34 19.28
C LEU A 85 9.17 -0.17 19.24
N LYS A 86 10.22 -1.01 19.30
CA LYS A 86 10.07 -2.48 19.18
C LYS A 86 9.58 -3.18 20.45
N ASP A 87 9.69 -2.54 21.62
CA ASP A 87 9.46 -3.18 22.93
C ASP A 87 8.30 -2.56 23.74
N ARG A 88 7.39 -1.81 23.10
CA ARG A 88 6.18 -1.25 23.75
C ARG A 88 4.90 -1.98 23.36
#